data_AF-A0A850MQB7-F1
#
_entry.id   AF-A0A850MQB7-F1
#
_cell.length_a   1.000
_cell.length_b   1.000
_cell.length_c   1.000
_cell.angle_alpha   90.00
_cell.angle_beta   90.00
_cell.angle_gamma   90.00
#
_symmetry.space_group_name_H-M   'P 1'
#
loop_
_entity.id
_entity.type
_entity.pdbx_description
1 polymer ?
#
loop_
_entity_poly.entity_id
_entity_poly.type
_entity_poly.pdbx_seq_one_letter_code
_entity_poly.pdbx_strand_id
1 'polypeptide(L)'
;MFCLAKVKFDLRNPDELYFAQREIDSLLSTKTKFVKTIATLVNKKPFNLLDEEVIHLITRLVYMGEGQGFLAEIPLKEIVSIAKKVTFFREIYVIFEVENNPELLKESLGKMGIILRSEQLKNGKIDPNPYTQIFLKNLSEKNKLVTVRFLPFQTLFEYATEVKKLPAVVFRPQNSVNWIGYFKEKEAGVEKGIKELLEHIKTGHYRSPHFGLGKNHIGDFVDWASTDLRKPFLHYLHKYKGKGDPRISRALINLLDVKEGDTILDPFVGSGAFIADAPTMGLNAIGIEVLEIGKMIAEVKCNLRIDIQGLRDSIIKLFEIIDGALFKQDIKDELIKIKEKIKKGTGNSKAYENITQHLAKIIFLKKEIDNINNGEIKKFLLILLSQKIVEYSEKSRRWDIINSFKFYVEDRYLTLFATKKMAEILNVDLNRGKITIIKGDSTNMSIIKGNSIDGMVTSPPYFDALDYIGNNKVSILILGLDEDLSWGSTKAFYEGKHRDETKYETLPLFASDKYFSIQLPPSSLNLIKLLQASRRVYKSKVVENYLKMMKLSFEECYRVLRDNKFYLMVISKYHKWIINDRERMIETSAILGDLGKSVGFKIAGIIEHGLSKADKGKIGVEDILIFQK
;
A
#
# COMPACT_ATOMS: atom_id res chain seq x y z
N MET A 1 7.42 -19.52 26.41
CA MET A 1 6.43 -19.98 25.40
C MET A 1 7.09 -19.98 24.03
N PHE A 2 6.66 -20.82 23.09
CA PHE A 2 7.20 -20.84 21.73
C PHE A 2 6.28 -20.09 20.78
N CYS A 3 6.82 -19.17 19.99
CA CYS A 3 6.12 -18.45 18.93
C CYS A 3 6.68 -18.86 17.57
N LEU A 4 5.88 -19.54 16.75
CA LEU A 4 6.18 -19.86 15.36
C LEU A 4 5.41 -18.92 14.43
N ALA A 5 6.12 -18.01 13.77
CA ALA A 5 5.58 -17.12 12.77
C ALA A 5 5.75 -17.74 11.38
N LYS A 6 4.67 -18.29 10.81
CA LYS A 6 4.67 -18.98 9.52
C LYS A 6 4.46 -17.98 8.39
N VAL A 7 5.39 -17.92 7.45
CA VAL A 7 5.31 -16.96 6.34
C VAL A 7 4.23 -17.33 5.34
N LYS A 8 3.77 -16.33 4.57
CA LYS A 8 2.88 -16.53 3.43
C LYS A 8 3.50 -17.48 2.42
N PHE A 9 2.68 -18.37 1.88
CA PHE A 9 3.12 -19.35 0.89
C PHE A 9 3.33 -18.76 -0.51
N ASP A 10 2.83 -17.55 -0.73
CA ASP A 10 2.88 -16.83 -2.00
C ASP A 10 3.76 -15.57 -1.94
N LEU A 11 4.77 -15.57 -1.05
CA LEU A 11 5.86 -14.59 -1.13
C LEU A 11 6.50 -14.66 -2.52
N ARG A 12 6.76 -13.50 -3.12
CA ARG A 12 7.17 -13.41 -4.54
C ARG A 12 8.64 -13.16 -4.72
N ASN A 13 9.23 -12.40 -3.81
CA ASN A 13 10.66 -12.14 -3.79
C ASN A 13 11.29 -12.82 -2.56
N PRO A 14 12.37 -13.61 -2.72
CA PRO A 14 13.20 -14.06 -1.60
C PRO A 14 13.51 -12.98 -0.57
N ASP A 15 13.71 -11.72 -0.98
CA ASP A 15 14.00 -10.61 -0.08
C ASP A 15 12.89 -10.34 0.94
N GLU A 16 11.64 -10.63 0.60
CA GLU A 16 10.48 -10.50 1.49
C GLU A 16 10.62 -11.37 2.73
N LEU A 17 11.35 -12.49 2.64
CA LEU A 17 11.61 -13.36 3.77
C LEU A 17 12.52 -12.68 4.79
N TYR A 18 13.57 -11.99 4.33
CA TYR A 18 14.48 -11.24 5.20
C TYR A 18 13.78 -10.03 5.83
N PHE A 19 12.89 -9.37 5.07
CA PHE A 19 12.01 -8.34 5.61
C PHE A 19 11.06 -8.89 6.68
N ALA A 20 10.44 -10.04 6.43
CA ALA A 20 9.58 -10.71 7.39
C ALA A 20 10.31 -11.01 8.69
N GLN A 21 11.58 -11.42 8.64
CA GLN A 21 12.39 -11.65 9.85
C GLN A 21 12.59 -10.36 10.65
N ARG A 22 12.94 -9.26 9.98
CA ARG A 22 13.14 -7.97 10.66
C ARG A 22 11.85 -7.46 11.28
N GLU A 23 10.74 -7.57 10.56
CA GLU A 23 9.40 -7.22 11.06
C GLU A 23 9.07 -8.02 12.33
N ILE A 24 9.18 -9.34 12.29
CA ILE A 24 8.78 -10.17 13.44
C ILE A 24 9.74 -10.05 14.62
N ASP A 25 11.05 -9.89 14.36
CA ASP A 25 12.05 -9.61 15.40
C ASP A 25 11.69 -8.32 16.15
N SER A 26 11.31 -7.27 15.40
CA SER A 26 10.92 -5.97 15.95
C SER A 26 9.65 -6.08 16.81
N LEU A 27 8.60 -6.73 16.27
CA LEU A 27 7.31 -6.88 16.97
C LEU A 27 7.39 -7.79 18.20
N LEU A 28 8.21 -8.84 18.15
CA LEU A 28 8.45 -9.72 19.30
C LEU A 28 9.41 -9.10 20.31
N SER A 29 10.24 -8.15 19.88
CA SER A 29 11.38 -7.61 20.64
C SER A 29 12.41 -8.69 21.01
N THR A 30 12.54 -9.71 20.16
CA THR A 30 13.40 -10.88 20.36
C THR A 30 13.90 -11.36 19.01
N LYS A 31 15.17 -11.79 18.93
CA LYS A 31 15.70 -12.42 17.72
C LYS A 31 15.07 -13.78 17.47
N THR A 32 14.54 -13.96 16.26
CA THR A 32 13.93 -15.20 15.83
C THR A 32 14.91 -16.10 15.10
N LYS A 33 14.77 -17.41 15.31
CA LYS A 33 15.49 -18.45 14.57
C LYS A 33 14.79 -18.73 13.26
N PHE A 34 15.56 -18.69 12.17
CA PHE A 34 15.10 -19.07 10.84
C PHE A 34 14.67 -20.55 10.79
N VAL A 35 13.47 -20.80 10.27
CA VAL A 35 12.93 -22.15 10.08
C VAL A 35 12.88 -22.44 8.59
N LYS A 36 13.90 -23.16 8.08
CA LYS A 36 13.94 -23.60 6.68
C LYS A 36 12.76 -24.49 6.32
N THR A 37 12.47 -25.46 7.20
CA THR A 37 11.40 -26.44 6.98
C THR A 37 10.64 -26.70 8.28
N ILE A 38 9.37 -26.29 8.32
CA ILE A 38 8.49 -26.43 9.48
C ILE A 38 8.30 -27.89 9.88
N ALA A 39 8.23 -28.82 8.93
CA ALA A 39 8.08 -30.25 9.23
C ALA A 39 9.20 -30.81 10.14
N THR A 40 10.40 -30.22 10.09
CA THR A 40 11.52 -30.64 10.96
C THR A 40 11.32 -30.27 12.43
N LEU A 41 10.39 -29.35 12.73
CA LEU A 41 10.06 -28.98 14.10
C LEU A 41 9.26 -30.08 14.79
N VAL A 42 8.48 -30.89 14.06
CA VAL A 42 7.58 -31.93 14.62
C VAL A 42 8.31 -32.95 15.49
N ASN A 43 9.61 -33.15 15.28
CA ASN A 43 10.43 -34.06 16.11
C ASN A 43 11.03 -33.40 17.37
N LYS A 44 10.67 -32.15 17.68
CA LYS A 44 11.23 -31.37 18.79
C LYS A 44 10.13 -30.88 19.73
N LYS A 45 10.43 -30.78 21.03
CA LYS A 45 9.53 -30.12 21.97
C LYS A 45 9.39 -28.62 21.62
N PRO A 46 8.18 -28.02 21.74
CA PRO A 46 6.91 -28.65 22.14
C PRO A 46 6.12 -29.27 20.97
N PHE A 47 6.61 -29.16 19.72
CA PHE A 47 5.88 -29.57 18.52
C PHE A 47 5.62 -31.09 18.42
N ASN A 48 6.48 -31.92 18.99
CA ASN A 48 6.27 -33.37 19.06
C ASN A 48 5.14 -33.80 20.00
N LEU A 49 4.60 -32.86 20.79
CA LEU A 49 3.46 -33.10 21.67
C LEU A 49 2.13 -32.70 21.03
N LEU A 50 2.13 -32.04 19.87
CA LEU A 50 0.92 -31.54 19.20
C LEU A 50 0.05 -32.70 18.67
N ASP A 51 -1.25 -32.44 18.56
CA ASP A 51 -2.18 -33.37 17.89
C ASP A 51 -2.06 -33.27 16.36
N GLU A 52 -2.47 -34.32 15.67
CA GLU A 52 -2.40 -34.44 14.21
C GLU A 52 -3.07 -33.26 13.49
N GLU A 53 -4.21 -32.78 13.99
CA GLU A 53 -4.91 -31.62 13.41
C GLU A 53 -4.02 -30.36 13.43
N VAL A 54 -3.35 -30.09 14.55
CA VAL A 54 -2.48 -28.91 14.70
C VAL A 54 -1.24 -29.05 13.82
N ILE A 55 -0.65 -30.25 13.76
CA ILE A 55 0.49 -30.56 12.87
C ILE A 55 0.07 -30.33 11.40
N HIS A 56 -1.10 -30.83 11.00
CA HIS A 56 -1.63 -30.63 9.66
C HIS A 56 -1.76 -29.13 9.33
N LEU A 57 -2.40 -28.34 10.20
CA LEU A 57 -2.54 -26.89 10.01
C LEU A 57 -1.18 -26.18 9.86
N ILE A 58 -0.23 -26.48 10.75
CA ILE A 58 1.10 -25.87 10.74
C ILE A 58 1.85 -26.18 9.42
N THR A 59 1.76 -27.42 8.94
CA THR A 59 2.48 -27.89 7.73
C THR A 59 1.79 -27.64 6.40
N ARG A 60 0.50 -27.27 6.39
CA ARG A 60 -0.26 -26.99 5.15
C ARG A 60 0.12 -25.65 4.54
N LEU A 61 0.19 -25.56 3.20
CA LEU A 61 0.41 -24.30 2.47
C LEU A 61 1.60 -23.51 3.02
N VAL A 62 2.75 -24.19 3.04
CA VAL A 62 4.03 -23.61 3.42
C VAL A 62 4.68 -22.93 2.22
N TYR A 63 5.48 -21.90 2.46
CA TYR A 63 6.29 -21.29 1.42
C TYR A 63 7.32 -22.28 0.88
N MET A 64 7.43 -22.36 -0.44
CA MET A 64 8.36 -23.26 -1.13
C MET A 64 9.70 -22.60 -1.46
N GLY A 65 9.97 -21.40 -0.94
CA GLY A 65 11.25 -20.71 -1.07
C GLY A 65 12.26 -21.11 0.01
N GLU A 66 13.16 -20.18 0.35
CA GLU A 66 14.34 -20.47 1.20
C GLU A 66 13.99 -20.83 2.66
N GLY A 67 12.83 -20.42 3.16
CA GLY A 67 12.38 -20.77 4.52
C GLY A 67 10.90 -20.56 4.77
N GLN A 68 10.36 -21.32 5.72
CA GLN A 68 8.93 -21.47 5.96
C GLN A 68 8.41 -20.68 7.17
N GLY A 69 9.30 -20.10 7.97
CA GLY A 69 8.90 -19.25 9.09
C GLY A 69 10.04 -18.89 10.01
N PHE A 70 9.67 -18.35 11.16
CA PHE A 70 10.60 -17.94 12.22
C PHE A 70 10.11 -18.41 13.58
N LEU A 71 11.01 -18.91 14.42
CA LEU A 71 10.70 -19.45 15.74
C LEU A 71 11.43 -18.65 16.81
N ALA A 72 10.74 -18.23 17.86
CA ALA A 72 11.36 -17.67 19.05
C ALA A 72 10.75 -18.26 20.31
N GLU A 73 11.57 -18.37 21.34
CA GLU A 73 11.08 -18.53 22.71
C GLU A 73 10.89 -17.14 23.30
N ILE A 74 9.68 -16.88 23.80
CA ILE A 74 9.27 -15.57 24.30
C ILE A 74 8.60 -15.71 25.67
N PRO A 75 8.70 -14.69 26.53
CA PRO A 75 7.89 -14.61 27.73
C PRO A 75 6.40 -14.46 27.37
N LEU A 76 5.53 -14.70 28.35
CA LEU A 76 4.12 -14.42 28.22
C LEU A 76 3.89 -12.93 27.99
N LYS A 77 3.31 -12.58 26.84
CA LYS A 77 3.06 -11.20 26.41
C LYS A 77 1.84 -11.12 25.52
N GLU A 78 1.42 -9.90 25.24
CA GLU A 78 0.33 -9.60 24.32
C GLU A 78 0.71 -10.00 22.88
N ILE A 79 -0.13 -10.81 22.22
CA ILE A 79 0.11 -11.34 20.86
C ILE A 79 -0.95 -10.82 19.87
N VAL A 80 -2.16 -10.46 20.33
CA VAL A 80 -3.21 -9.95 19.43
C VAL A 80 -2.77 -8.65 18.73
N SER A 81 -2.04 -7.76 19.40
CA SER A 81 -1.43 -6.57 18.76
C SER A 81 -0.41 -6.94 17.68
N ILE A 82 0.34 -8.03 17.85
CA ILE A 82 1.28 -8.53 16.85
C ILE A 82 0.51 -9.08 15.66
N ALA A 83 -0.52 -9.90 15.88
CA ALA A 83 -1.39 -10.45 14.83
C ALA A 83 -2.10 -9.34 14.01
N LYS A 84 -2.42 -8.21 14.65
CA LYS A 84 -2.96 -7.01 13.98
C LYS A 84 -1.94 -6.28 13.09
N LYS A 85 -0.64 -6.38 13.41
CA LYS A 85 0.43 -5.62 12.77
C LYS A 85 1.14 -6.38 11.66
N VAL A 86 1.49 -7.65 11.89
CA VAL A 86 2.32 -8.46 10.99
C VAL A 86 1.83 -8.50 9.54
N THR A 87 2.78 -8.41 8.59
CA THR A 87 2.49 -8.23 7.16
C THR A 87 2.74 -9.49 6.35
N PHE A 88 3.87 -10.18 6.57
CA PHE A 88 4.33 -11.28 5.70
C PHE A 88 3.91 -12.68 6.16
N PHE A 89 3.04 -12.76 7.16
CA PHE A 89 2.76 -14.00 7.86
C PHE A 89 1.38 -14.55 7.51
N ARG A 90 1.31 -15.84 7.19
CA ARG A 90 0.03 -16.53 6.98
C ARG A 90 -0.65 -16.77 8.31
N GLU A 91 0.10 -17.24 9.30
CA GLU A 91 -0.36 -17.66 10.61
C GLU A 91 0.73 -17.41 11.66
N ILE A 92 0.34 -17.08 12.88
CA ILE A 92 1.21 -17.07 14.06
C ILE A 92 0.73 -18.15 15.03
N TYR A 93 1.62 -19.02 15.47
CA TYR A 93 1.32 -20.06 16.44
C TYR A 93 2.05 -19.78 17.75
N VAL A 94 1.33 -19.80 18.87
CA VAL A 94 1.91 -19.72 20.21
C VAL A 94 1.63 -21.01 20.95
N ILE A 95 2.68 -21.69 21.40
CA ILE A 95 2.62 -23.00 22.04
C ILE A 95 3.25 -22.93 23.42
N PHE A 96 2.53 -23.38 24.45
CA PHE A 96 3.01 -23.39 25.82
C PHE A 96 2.29 -24.44 26.66
N GLU A 97 2.92 -24.82 27.76
CA GLU A 97 2.33 -25.68 28.78
C GLU A 97 1.78 -24.81 29.91
N VAL A 98 0.63 -25.20 30.46
CA VAL A 98 0.02 -24.58 31.64
C VAL A 98 -0.51 -25.69 32.54
N GLU A 99 -0.55 -25.42 33.85
CA GLU A 99 -1.22 -26.31 34.79
C GLU A 99 -2.70 -26.49 34.39
N ASN A 100 -3.26 -27.66 34.68
CA ASN A 100 -4.63 -28.03 34.36
C ASN A 100 -5.64 -27.33 35.29
N ASN A 101 -5.59 -26.00 35.30
CA ASN A 101 -6.44 -25.09 36.06
C ASN A 101 -7.08 -24.09 35.09
N PRO A 102 -8.42 -24.07 34.96
CA PRO A 102 -9.13 -23.16 34.06
C PRO A 102 -8.82 -21.68 34.29
N GLU A 103 -8.60 -21.25 35.54
CA GLU A 103 -8.30 -19.85 35.86
C GLU A 103 -6.89 -19.46 35.40
N LEU A 104 -5.89 -20.33 35.59
CA LEU A 104 -4.52 -20.09 35.09
C LEU A 104 -4.46 -20.06 33.56
N LEU A 105 -5.25 -20.90 32.90
CA LEU A 105 -5.41 -20.88 31.45
C LEU A 105 -6.02 -19.55 30.98
N LYS A 106 -7.10 -19.12 31.64
CA LYS A 106 -7.78 -17.85 31.34
C LYS A 106 -6.88 -16.65 31.57
N GLU A 107 -6.11 -16.63 32.66
CA GLU A 107 -5.11 -15.60 32.95
C GLU A 107 -4.03 -15.55 31.86
N SER A 108 -3.51 -16.72 31.47
CA SER A 108 -2.49 -16.83 30.43
C SER A 108 -2.98 -16.31 29.08
N LEU A 109 -4.18 -16.71 28.67
CA LEU A 109 -4.81 -16.25 27.43
C LEU A 109 -5.16 -14.75 27.51
N GLY A 110 -5.60 -14.26 28.67
CA GLY A 110 -5.85 -12.85 28.92
C GLY A 110 -4.61 -11.98 28.73
N LYS A 111 -3.45 -12.43 29.20
CA LYS A 111 -2.15 -11.76 28.97
C LYS A 111 -1.75 -11.74 27.48
N MET A 112 -2.28 -12.64 26.65
CA MET A 112 -2.10 -12.62 25.20
C MET A 112 -3.05 -11.67 24.45
N GLY A 113 -4.02 -11.08 25.15
CA GLY A 113 -5.09 -10.26 24.57
C GLY A 113 -6.34 -11.05 24.16
N ILE A 114 -6.47 -12.31 24.60
CA ILE A 114 -7.63 -13.16 24.31
C ILE A 114 -8.62 -13.11 25.47
N ILE A 115 -9.85 -12.74 25.17
CA ILE A 115 -10.95 -12.76 26.14
C ILE A 115 -11.81 -13.99 25.87
N LEU A 116 -11.94 -14.86 26.87
CA LEU A 116 -12.79 -16.05 26.84
C LEU A 116 -13.98 -15.92 27.79
N ARG A 117 -15.13 -16.43 27.36
CA ARG A 117 -16.28 -16.71 28.24
C ARG A 117 -16.05 -18.05 28.95
N SER A 118 -16.43 -18.15 30.23
CA SER A 118 -16.17 -19.33 31.06
C SER A 118 -16.70 -20.65 30.48
N GLU A 119 -17.80 -20.58 29.72
CA GLU A 119 -18.45 -21.71 29.05
C GLU A 119 -17.61 -22.34 27.91
N GLN A 120 -16.66 -21.59 27.34
CA GLN A 120 -15.88 -22.02 26.18
C GLN A 120 -14.73 -22.98 26.55
N LEU A 121 -14.37 -23.09 27.82
CA LEU A 121 -13.21 -23.85 28.31
C LEU A 121 -13.42 -25.38 28.36
N LYS A 122 -14.62 -25.87 28.01
CA LYS A 122 -14.98 -27.29 28.06
C LYS A 122 -14.60 -28.07 26.79
N ASN A 123 -14.24 -27.38 25.70
CA ASN A 123 -13.94 -28.01 24.41
C ASN A 123 -12.43 -28.13 24.17
N GLY A 124 -11.99 -29.20 23.51
CA GLY A 124 -10.59 -29.36 23.07
C GLY A 124 -10.16 -28.34 22.02
N LYS A 125 -11.12 -27.73 21.31
CA LYS A 125 -10.92 -26.66 20.33
C LYS A 125 -11.86 -25.48 20.60
N ILE A 126 -11.33 -24.27 20.59
CA ILE A 126 -12.06 -23.03 20.92
C ILE A 126 -11.75 -21.97 19.88
N ASP A 127 -12.79 -21.42 19.25
CA ASP A 127 -12.67 -20.35 18.26
C ASP A 127 -13.29 -19.06 18.82
N PRO A 128 -12.59 -18.29 19.67
CA PRO A 128 -13.20 -17.18 20.41
C PRO A 128 -13.58 -16.00 19.52
N ASN A 129 -12.98 -15.89 18.34
CA ASN A 129 -13.21 -14.81 17.39
C ASN A 129 -12.87 -15.30 15.95
N PRO A 130 -13.07 -14.47 14.90
CA PRO A 130 -12.81 -14.85 13.52
C PRO A 130 -11.35 -15.17 13.18
N TYR A 131 -10.38 -14.70 13.98
CA TYR A 131 -8.95 -14.75 13.67
C TYR A 131 -8.13 -15.57 14.66
N THR A 132 -8.75 -16.25 15.63
CA THR A 132 -8.06 -17.02 16.67
C THR A 132 -8.68 -18.41 16.78
N GLN A 133 -7.83 -19.43 16.89
CA GLN A 133 -8.21 -20.80 17.25
C GLN A 133 -7.30 -21.29 18.37
N ILE A 134 -7.86 -21.95 19.38
CA ILE A 134 -7.14 -22.47 20.53
C ILE A 134 -7.36 -23.98 20.56
N PHE A 135 -6.28 -24.73 20.68
CA PHE A 135 -6.26 -26.18 20.79
C PHE A 135 -5.69 -26.56 22.15
N LEU A 136 -6.40 -27.43 22.86
CA LEU A 136 -6.09 -27.86 24.22
C LEU A 136 -5.86 -29.37 24.24
N LYS A 137 -4.69 -29.80 24.73
CA LYS A 137 -4.33 -31.21 24.87
C LYS A 137 -3.85 -31.50 26.29
N ASN A 138 -4.45 -32.46 26.97
CA ASN A 138 -3.97 -32.91 28.27
C ASN A 138 -2.67 -33.71 28.08
N LEU A 139 -1.57 -33.30 28.72
CA LEU A 139 -0.31 -34.05 28.73
C LEU A 139 -0.23 -34.99 29.93
N SER A 140 -0.82 -34.58 31.05
CA SER A 140 -0.97 -35.35 32.28
C SER A 140 -2.19 -34.84 33.04
N GLU A 141 -2.49 -35.41 34.21
CA GLU A 141 -3.53 -34.86 35.10
C GLU A 141 -3.25 -33.41 35.53
N LYS A 142 -1.96 -33.07 35.65
CA LYS A 142 -1.50 -31.77 36.16
C LYS A 142 -1.23 -30.73 35.07
N ASN A 143 -0.88 -31.15 33.84
CA ASN A 143 -0.43 -30.23 32.80
C ASN A 143 -1.21 -30.38 31.50
N LYS A 144 -1.40 -29.24 30.83
CA LYS A 144 -2.08 -29.11 29.55
C LYS A 144 -1.19 -28.35 28.57
N LEU A 145 -1.11 -28.84 27.34
CA LEU A 145 -0.52 -28.13 26.22
C LEU A 145 -1.57 -27.24 25.58
N VAL A 146 -1.22 -25.99 25.35
CA VAL A 146 -2.05 -24.98 24.71
C VAL A 146 -1.37 -24.57 23.41
N THR A 147 -2.10 -24.65 22.30
CA THR A 147 -1.68 -24.07 21.03
C THR A 147 -2.69 -23.02 20.60
N VAL A 148 -2.24 -21.79 20.44
CA VAL A 148 -3.03 -20.68 19.93
C VAL A 148 -2.58 -20.35 18.51
N ARG A 149 -3.49 -20.45 17.55
CA ARG A 149 -3.29 -20.03 16.16
C ARG A 149 -3.96 -18.68 15.95
N PHE A 150 -3.18 -17.70 15.53
CA PHE A 150 -3.67 -16.38 15.11
C PHE A 150 -3.57 -16.25 13.58
N LEU A 151 -4.61 -15.66 12.99
CA LEU A 151 -4.69 -15.28 11.59
C LEU A 151 -4.40 -13.77 11.48
N PRO A 152 -3.28 -13.37 10.86
CA PRO A 152 -2.92 -11.96 10.74
C PRO A 152 -3.95 -11.13 9.98
N PHE A 153 -4.21 -9.92 10.47
CA PHE A 153 -5.24 -9.04 9.90
C PHE A 153 -4.93 -8.68 8.45
N GLN A 154 -3.67 -8.37 8.14
CA GLN A 154 -3.23 -8.07 6.78
C GLN A 154 -3.55 -9.21 5.81
N THR A 155 -3.34 -10.46 6.22
CA THR A 155 -3.64 -11.65 5.41
C THR A 155 -5.13 -11.78 5.15
N LEU A 156 -5.97 -11.54 6.15
CA LEU A 156 -7.42 -11.57 5.99
C LEU A 156 -7.93 -10.45 5.06
N PHE A 157 -7.35 -9.25 5.15
CA PHE A 157 -7.68 -8.15 4.23
C PHE A 157 -7.25 -8.43 2.78
N GLU A 158 -6.09 -9.04 2.56
CA GLU A 158 -5.66 -9.48 1.23
C GLU A 158 -6.64 -10.47 0.61
N TYR A 159 -7.10 -11.44 1.40
CA TYR A 159 -8.04 -12.46 0.94
C TYR A 159 -9.47 -11.93 0.77
N ALA A 160 -9.86 -10.89 1.52
CA ALA A 160 -11.19 -10.29 1.40
C ALA A 160 -11.51 -9.85 -0.04
N THR A 161 -10.51 -9.45 -0.82
CA THR A 161 -10.72 -9.03 -2.22
C THR A 161 -10.91 -10.18 -3.20
N GLU A 162 -10.52 -11.40 -2.82
CA GLU A 162 -10.68 -12.61 -3.63
C GLU A 162 -12.15 -13.07 -3.68
N VAL A 163 -12.98 -12.69 -2.69
CA VAL A 163 -14.40 -13.03 -2.66
C VAL A 163 -15.18 -12.47 -3.85
N LYS A 164 -14.67 -11.38 -4.47
CA LYS A 164 -15.28 -10.79 -5.67
C LYS A 164 -15.16 -11.68 -6.90
N LYS A 165 -14.28 -12.68 -6.87
CA LYS A 165 -14.07 -13.64 -7.96
C LYS A 165 -15.04 -14.82 -7.86
N LEU A 166 -15.81 -14.93 -6.78
CA LEU A 166 -16.81 -15.97 -6.62
C LEU A 166 -17.96 -15.79 -7.61
N PRO A 167 -18.55 -16.88 -8.13
CA PRO A 167 -19.71 -16.84 -9.04
C PRO A 167 -20.84 -15.91 -8.56
N ALA A 168 -21.15 -15.95 -7.25
CA ALA A 168 -22.20 -15.13 -6.65
C ALA A 168 -21.93 -13.61 -6.73
N VAL A 169 -20.67 -13.21 -6.91
CA VAL A 169 -20.27 -11.79 -7.05
C VAL A 169 -19.89 -11.46 -8.50
N VAL A 170 -19.37 -12.40 -9.28
CA VAL A 170 -18.96 -12.13 -10.68
C VAL A 170 -20.17 -12.09 -11.61
N PHE A 171 -21.01 -13.11 -11.58
CA PHE A 171 -22.08 -13.22 -12.57
C PHE A 171 -23.14 -12.15 -12.35
N ARG A 172 -23.74 -11.68 -13.44
CA ARG A 172 -24.90 -10.80 -13.36
C ARG A 172 -25.99 -11.56 -12.60
N PRO A 173 -26.58 -10.97 -11.56
CA PRO A 173 -27.63 -11.66 -10.84
C PRO A 173 -28.82 -11.89 -11.78
N GLN A 174 -29.31 -13.14 -11.87
CA GLN A 174 -30.26 -13.59 -12.90
C GLN A 174 -31.60 -12.83 -12.84
N ASN A 175 -31.90 -12.17 -11.72
CA ASN A 175 -33.19 -11.54 -11.44
C ASN A 175 -33.13 -10.01 -11.24
N SER A 176 -31.99 -9.35 -11.49
CA SER A 176 -31.87 -7.91 -11.23
C SER A 176 -32.52 -7.07 -12.34
N VAL A 177 -33.67 -6.46 -12.05
CA VAL A 177 -34.41 -5.58 -12.99
C VAL A 177 -33.83 -4.16 -13.04
N ASN A 178 -33.14 -3.71 -11.99
CA ASN A 178 -32.56 -2.37 -11.87
C ASN A 178 -31.21 -2.38 -11.11
N TRP A 179 -30.51 -1.24 -11.08
CA TRP A 179 -29.20 -1.10 -10.43
C TRP A 179 -29.26 -1.26 -8.90
N ILE A 180 -30.38 -0.94 -8.26
CA ILE A 180 -30.57 -1.13 -6.80
C ILE A 180 -30.50 -2.62 -6.45
N GLY A 181 -31.32 -3.44 -7.12
CA GLY A 181 -31.31 -4.90 -6.93
C GLY A 181 -29.95 -5.49 -7.27
N TYR A 182 -29.34 -5.02 -8.36
CA TYR A 182 -28.01 -5.45 -8.80
C TYR A 182 -26.95 -5.30 -7.70
N PHE A 183 -26.77 -4.10 -7.14
CA PHE A 183 -25.73 -3.88 -6.11
C PHE A 183 -26.05 -4.63 -4.81
N LYS A 184 -27.32 -4.72 -4.41
CA LYS A 184 -27.74 -5.47 -3.22
C LYS A 184 -27.38 -6.96 -3.32
N GLU A 185 -27.58 -7.57 -4.48
CA GLU A 185 -27.23 -8.98 -4.70
C GLU A 185 -25.72 -9.19 -4.72
N LYS A 186 -24.95 -8.29 -5.33
CA LYS A 186 -23.48 -8.32 -5.31
C LYS A 186 -22.93 -8.21 -3.89
N GLU A 187 -23.47 -7.30 -3.09
CA GLU A 187 -23.12 -7.12 -1.67
C GLU A 187 -23.41 -8.38 -0.85
N ALA A 188 -24.59 -8.98 -1.02
CA ALA A 188 -24.93 -10.24 -0.37
C ALA A 188 -23.96 -11.37 -0.76
N GLY A 189 -23.54 -11.42 -2.03
CA GLY A 189 -22.50 -12.33 -2.51
C GLY A 189 -21.15 -12.10 -1.82
N VAL A 190 -20.74 -10.85 -1.63
CA VAL A 190 -19.50 -10.51 -0.91
C VAL A 190 -19.58 -10.93 0.56
N GLU A 191 -20.67 -10.62 1.25
CA GLU A 191 -20.86 -11.00 2.66
C GLU A 191 -20.85 -12.52 2.85
N LYS A 192 -21.54 -13.26 1.96
CA LYS A 192 -21.49 -14.72 1.94
C LYS A 192 -20.06 -15.22 1.70
N GLY A 193 -19.37 -14.66 0.71
CA GLY A 193 -18.00 -15.02 0.38
C GLY A 193 -17.01 -14.77 1.51
N ILE A 194 -17.18 -13.70 2.31
CA ILE A 194 -16.35 -13.45 3.50
C ILE A 194 -16.61 -14.48 4.59
N LYS A 195 -17.87 -14.88 4.81
CA LYS A 195 -18.20 -15.95 5.76
C LYS A 195 -17.57 -17.27 5.34
N GLU A 196 -17.72 -17.65 4.06
CA GLU A 196 -17.07 -18.83 3.48
C GLU A 196 -15.54 -18.75 3.58
N LEU A 197 -14.94 -17.56 3.38
CA LEU A 197 -13.51 -17.34 3.52
C LEU A 197 -13.01 -17.65 4.93
N LEU A 198 -13.66 -17.07 5.95
CA LEU A 198 -13.26 -17.23 7.34
C LEU A 198 -13.41 -18.69 7.79
N GLU A 199 -14.50 -19.33 7.37
CA GLU A 199 -14.72 -20.76 7.61
C GLU A 199 -13.63 -21.60 6.93
N HIS A 200 -13.33 -21.34 5.65
CA HIS A 200 -12.28 -22.05 4.90
C HIS A 200 -10.90 -21.93 5.56
N ILE A 201 -10.52 -20.77 6.09
CA ILE A 201 -9.20 -20.62 6.74
C ILE A 201 -9.13 -21.40 8.07
N LYS A 202 -10.27 -21.52 8.77
CA LYS A 202 -10.38 -22.20 10.07
C LYS A 202 -10.44 -23.72 9.96
N THR A 203 -11.22 -24.24 9.03
CA THR A 203 -11.46 -25.70 8.90
C THR A 203 -10.71 -26.31 7.73
N GLY A 204 -10.38 -25.51 6.71
CA GLY A 204 -9.60 -25.94 5.57
C GLY A 204 -10.29 -27.06 4.80
N HIS A 205 -11.33 -26.77 4.01
CA HIS A 205 -12.10 -27.81 3.31
C HIS A 205 -11.21 -28.79 2.53
N TYR A 206 -11.30 -30.08 2.89
CA TYR A 206 -10.72 -31.20 2.16
C TYR A 206 -11.52 -31.41 0.88
N ARG A 207 -11.03 -30.84 -0.22
CA ARG A 207 -11.64 -31.01 -1.53
C ARG A 207 -10.57 -31.24 -2.57
N SER A 208 -10.94 -32.00 -3.60
CA SER A 208 -10.05 -32.23 -4.73
C SER A 208 -9.62 -30.89 -5.33
N PRO A 209 -8.32 -30.66 -5.56
CA PRO A 209 -7.85 -29.45 -6.21
C PRO A 209 -8.55 -29.32 -7.57
N HIS A 210 -9.32 -28.25 -7.74
CA HIS A 210 -10.01 -28.01 -9.00
C HIS A 210 -9.03 -27.36 -9.97
N PHE A 211 -8.49 -28.15 -10.90
CA PHE A 211 -7.56 -27.68 -11.93
C PHE A 211 -8.26 -27.10 -13.18
N GLY A 212 -9.60 -26.96 -13.14
CA GLY A 212 -10.40 -26.40 -14.24
C GLY A 212 -10.52 -24.87 -14.21
N LEU A 213 -11.10 -24.32 -15.29
CA LEU A 213 -11.41 -22.88 -15.41
C LEU A 213 -12.56 -22.41 -14.49
N GLY A 214 -13.37 -23.35 -13.98
CA GLY A 214 -14.52 -23.07 -13.10
C GLY A 214 -14.13 -23.04 -11.63
N LYS A 215 -13.60 -21.92 -11.14
CA LYS A 215 -13.34 -21.73 -9.70
C LYS A 215 -14.63 -21.32 -8.98
N ASN A 216 -15.17 -22.21 -8.14
CA ASN A 216 -16.49 -22.03 -7.53
C ASN A 216 -16.44 -21.71 -6.04
N HIS A 217 -15.37 -22.07 -5.34
CA HIS A 217 -15.25 -21.82 -3.91
C HIS A 217 -14.07 -20.92 -3.60
N ILE A 218 -14.16 -20.23 -2.46
CA ILE A 218 -13.15 -19.25 -2.08
C ILE A 218 -11.74 -19.85 -1.94
N GLY A 219 -11.64 -21.10 -1.51
CA GLY A 219 -10.38 -21.84 -1.45
C GLY A 219 -9.63 -21.94 -2.78
N ASP A 220 -10.34 -21.92 -3.92
CA ASP A 220 -9.73 -22.03 -5.27
C ASP A 220 -8.95 -20.76 -5.64
N PHE A 221 -9.22 -19.69 -4.90
CA PHE A 221 -8.57 -18.41 -5.03
C PHE A 221 -7.54 -18.23 -3.91
N VAL A 222 -7.88 -18.50 -2.65
CA VAL A 222 -6.98 -18.17 -1.53
C VAL A 222 -5.85 -19.17 -1.30
N ASP A 223 -6.04 -20.44 -1.64
CA ASP A 223 -4.99 -21.47 -1.51
C ASP A 223 -4.16 -21.64 -2.80
N TRP A 224 -4.54 -20.95 -3.87
CA TRP A 224 -3.89 -21.07 -5.17
C TRP A 224 -2.66 -20.16 -5.26
N ALA A 225 -1.48 -20.76 -5.34
CA ALA A 225 -0.19 -20.06 -5.36
C ALA A 225 0.01 -19.19 -6.60
N SER A 226 -0.56 -19.55 -7.75
CA SER A 226 -0.44 -18.77 -8.99
C SER A 226 -1.51 -17.69 -9.13
N THR A 227 -2.05 -17.16 -8.02
CA THR A 227 -2.99 -16.05 -8.10
C THR A 227 -2.29 -14.78 -8.62
N ASP A 228 -3.04 -13.99 -9.40
CA ASP A 228 -2.69 -12.59 -9.66
C ASP A 228 -2.31 -11.90 -8.35
N LEU A 229 -1.48 -10.85 -8.44
CA LEU A 229 -1.08 -10.05 -7.29
C LEU A 229 -2.33 -9.68 -6.47
N ARG A 230 -2.45 -10.17 -5.23
CA ARG A 230 -3.58 -9.82 -4.37
C ARG A 230 -3.59 -8.30 -4.20
N LYS A 231 -4.76 -7.70 -4.36
CA LYS A 231 -4.93 -6.24 -4.44
C LYS A 231 -5.76 -5.75 -3.26
N PRO A 232 -5.24 -5.83 -2.02
CA PRO A 232 -5.99 -5.35 -0.86
C PRO A 232 -6.29 -3.86 -0.99
N PHE A 233 -7.38 -3.45 -0.33
CA PHE A 233 -7.76 -2.05 -0.21
C PHE A 233 -7.89 -1.38 -1.59
N LEU A 234 -7.40 -0.14 -1.72
CA LEU A 234 -7.39 0.62 -2.97
C LEU A 234 -5.97 0.83 -3.52
N HIS A 235 -5.01 -0.03 -3.15
CA HIS A 235 -3.60 0.10 -3.57
C HIS A 235 -3.40 0.17 -5.11
N TYR A 236 -4.33 -0.42 -5.87
CA TYR A 236 -4.31 -0.48 -7.34
C TYR A 236 -5.44 0.37 -7.98
N LEU A 237 -5.74 1.51 -7.37
CA LEU A 237 -6.77 2.46 -7.81
C LEU A 237 -6.43 3.18 -9.13
N HIS A 238 -5.18 3.58 -9.31
CA HIS A 238 -4.76 4.44 -10.41
C HIS A 238 -3.31 4.16 -10.82
N LYS A 239 -3.00 4.27 -12.11
CA LYS A 239 -1.67 4.14 -12.68
C LYS A 239 -0.88 5.43 -12.46
N TYR A 240 -0.21 5.51 -11.32
CA TYR A 240 0.75 6.56 -11.00
C TYR A 240 2.19 6.02 -11.14
N LYS A 241 3.06 6.74 -11.87
CA LYS A 241 4.46 6.36 -12.06
C LYS A 241 5.26 6.56 -10.77
N GLY A 242 6.23 5.68 -10.50
CA GLY A 242 7.10 5.80 -9.32
C GLY A 242 6.37 5.61 -7.99
N LYS A 243 5.29 4.81 -7.98
CA LYS A 243 4.61 4.42 -6.73
C LYS A 243 5.50 3.46 -5.92
N GLY A 244 5.53 3.62 -4.59
CA GLY A 244 6.12 2.63 -3.69
C GLY A 244 5.41 1.28 -3.79
N ASP A 245 6.10 0.19 -3.46
CA ASP A 245 5.51 -1.14 -3.41
C ASP A 245 4.56 -1.24 -2.19
N PRO A 246 3.23 -1.38 -2.41
CA PRO A 246 2.27 -1.49 -1.32
C PRO A 246 2.48 -2.73 -0.43
N ARG A 247 3.26 -3.72 -0.88
CA ARG A 247 3.48 -4.97 -0.14
C ARG A 247 4.44 -4.80 1.03
N ILE A 248 5.37 -3.86 0.92
CA ILE A 248 6.31 -3.55 2.01
C ILE A 248 5.80 -2.42 2.91
N SER A 249 4.80 -1.65 2.47
CA SER A 249 4.19 -0.51 3.20
C SER A 249 3.96 -0.79 4.68
N ARG A 250 3.09 -1.75 5.01
CA ARG A 250 2.76 -2.08 6.41
C ARG A 250 3.97 -2.54 7.21
N ALA A 251 4.88 -3.31 6.60
CA ALA A 251 6.11 -3.74 7.26
C ALA A 251 7.04 -2.57 7.56
N LEU A 252 7.15 -1.58 6.66
CA LEU A 252 7.91 -0.36 6.92
C LEU A 252 7.27 0.47 8.03
N ILE A 253 5.95 0.61 8.06
CA ILE A 253 5.25 1.27 9.18
C ILE A 253 5.57 0.55 10.50
N ASN A 254 5.56 -0.79 10.52
CA ASN A 254 5.89 -1.56 11.73
C ASN A 254 7.31 -1.30 12.24
N LEU A 255 8.26 -1.05 11.33
CA LEU A 255 9.65 -0.69 11.68
C LEU A 255 9.81 0.74 12.20
N LEU A 256 8.78 1.60 12.11
CA LEU A 256 8.78 2.94 12.74
C LEU A 256 8.55 2.90 14.25
N ASP A 257 8.19 1.74 14.81
CA ASP A 257 7.79 1.57 16.21
C ASP A 257 6.70 2.57 16.64
N VAL A 258 5.65 2.65 15.81
CA VAL A 258 4.47 3.48 16.06
C VAL A 258 3.32 2.66 16.67
N LYS A 259 2.50 3.35 17.46
CA LYS A 259 1.33 2.81 18.17
C LYS A 259 0.04 3.38 17.59
N GLU A 260 -1.08 2.70 17.83
CA GLU A 260 -2.39 3.22 17.45
C GLU A 260 -2.57 4.66 18.01
N GLY A 261 -3.02 5.59 17.17
CA GLY A 261 -3.13 7.02 17.49
C GLY A 261 -1.88 7.86 17.21
N ASP A 262 -0.72 7.26 16.97
CA ASP A 262 0.49 7.98 16.55
C ASP A 262 0.32 8.57 15.14
N THR A 263 1.13 9.58 14.81
CA THR A 263 1.09 10.26 13.50
C THR A 263 2.31 9.94 12.65
N ILE A 264 2.11 9.34 11.49
CA ILE A 264 3.16 9.13 10.49
C ILE A 264 3.12 10.20 9.38
N LEU A 265 4.25 10.45 8.73
CA LEU A 265 4.37 11.37 7.61
C LEU A 265 5.06 10.72 6.41
N ASP A 266 4.49 10.93 5.23
CA ASP A 266 5.15 10.70 3.94
C ASP A 266 5.39 12.06 3.25
N PRO A 267 6.63 12.59 3.28
CA PRO A 267 6.96 13.87 2.65
C PRO A 267 6.92 13.84 1.11
N PHE A 268 6.79 12.66 0.48
CA PHE A 268 6.69 12.51 -0.97
C PHE A 268 5.57 11.52 -1.30
N VAL A 269 4.36 11.80 -0.83
CA VAL A 269 3.29 10.81 -0.73
C VAL A 269 2.86 10.25 -2.09
N GLY A 270 2.98 11.02 -3.17
CA GLY A 270 2.63 10.56 -4.51
C GLY A 270 1.19 10.06 -4.55
N SER A 271 1.03 8.76 -4.81
CA SER A 271 -0.28 8.09 -4.84
C SER A 271 -0.75 7.54 -3.49
N GLY A 272 -0.05 7.79 -2.38
CA GLY A 272 -0.39 7.33 -1.03
C GLY A 272 -0.05 5.88 -0.71
N ALA A 273 0.89 5.25 -1.44
CA ALA A 273 1.15 3.81 -1.30
C ALA A 273 1.61 3.39 0.10
N PHE A 274 2.50 4.16 0.75
CA PHE A 274 3.04 3.80 2.07
C PHE A 274 2.16 4.15 3.26
N ILE A 275 1.16 5.02 3.08
CA ILE A 275 0.26 5.42 4.18
C ILE A 275 -1.16 4.87 4.02
N ALA A 276 -1.46 4.16 2.92
CA ALA A 276 -2.80 3.63 2.67
C ALA A 276 -3.24 2.54 3.66
N ASP A 277 -2.31 1.88 4.35
CA ASP A 277 -2.63 0.88 5.38
C ASP A 277 -2.91 1.50 6.75
N ALA A 278 -2.52 2.77 6.97
CA ALA A 278 -2.63 3.49 8.23
C ALA A 278 -4.05 3.45 8.85
N PRO A 279 -5.16 3.59 8.09
CA PRO A 279 -6.51 3.48 8.66
C PRO A 279 -6.77 2.13 9.33
N THR A 280 -6.27 1.03 8.74
CA THR A 280 -6.46 -0.32 9.30
C THR A 280 -5.57 -0.61 10.52
N MET A 281 -4.59 0.26 10.76
CA MET A 281 -3.68 0.22 11.90
C MET A 281 -4.06 1.25 12.97
N GLY A 282 -5.14 2.02 12.77
CA GLY A 282 -5.56 3.09 13.68
C GLY A 282 -4.54 4.25 13.78
N LEU A 283 -3.72 4.47 12.76
CA LEU A 283 -2.69 5.51 12.72
C LEU A 283 -3.21 6.78 12.06
N ASN A 284 -2.78 7.94 12.55
CA ASN A 284 -2.89 9.18 11.81
C ASN A 284 -1.80 9.21 10.73
N ALA A 285 -2.09 9.75 9.54
CA ALA A 285 -1.10 9.91 8.50
C ALA A 285 -1.23 11.25 7.78
N ILE A 286 -0.08 11.87 7.54
CA ILE A 286 0.04 13.10 6.75
C ILE A 286 0.85 12.77 5.49
N GLY A 287 0.40 13.26 4.34
CA GLY A 287 1.13 13.15 3.08
C GLY A 287 1.34 14.52 2.44
N ILE A 288 2.55 14.81 1.96
CA ILE A 288 2.85 16.03 1.20
C ILE A 288 2.98 15.69 -0.28
N GLU A 289 2.21 16.35 -1.13
CA GLU A 289 2.24 16.17 -2.58
C GLU A 289 2.16 17.53 -3.30
N VAL A 290 2.99 17.72 -4.33
CA VAL A 290 3.01 18.96 -5.12
C VAL A 290 1.94 18.98 -6.20
N LEU A 291 1.60 17.81 -6.79
CA LEU A 291 0.61 17.68 -7.86
C LEU A 291 -0.78 17.42 -7.32
N GLU A 292 -1.78 18.19 -7.77
CA GLU A 292 -3.17 18.00 -7.36
C GLU A 292 -3.70 16.62 -7.77
N ILE A 293 -3.31 16.09 -8.95
CA ILE A 293 -3.70 14.73 -9.36
C ILE A 293 -3.13 13.67 -8.41
N GLY A 294 -1.89 13.82 -7.94
CA GLY A 294 -1.27 12.91 -6.98
C GLY A 294 -2.01 12.93 -5.65
N LYS A 295 -2.29 14.15 -5.16
CA LYS A 295 -3.05 14.38 -3.94
C LYS A 295 -4.44 13.74 -4.02
N MET A 296 -5.20 13.99 -5.09
CA MET A 296 -6.53 13.41 -5.25
C MET A 296 -6.49 11.88 -5.26
N ILE A 297 -5.49 11.26 -5.91
CA ILE A 297 -5.31 9.81 -5.90
C ILE A 297 -5.02 9.31 -4.48
N ALA A 298 -4.12 9.96 -3.75
CA ALA A 298 -3.77 9.59 -2.38
C ALA A 298 -4.96 9.74 -1.43
N GLU A 299 -5.73 10.81 -1.54
CA GLU A 299 -6.95 11.04 -0.75
C GLU A 299 -7.98 9.93 -0.97
N VAL A 300 -8.22 9.52 -2.21
CA VAL A 300 -9.17 8.43 -2.50
C VAL A 300 -8.62 7.08 -2.04
N LYS A 301 -7.33 6.79 -2.29
CA LYS A 301 -6.72 5.51 -1.92
C LYS A 301 -6.70 5.28 -0.41
N CYS A 302 -6.39 6.32 0.36
CA CYS A 302 -6.22 6.23 1.80
C CYS A 302 -7.53 6.48 2.57
N ASN A 303 -8.60 6.94 1.91
CA ASN A 303 -9.90 7.15 2.54
C ASN A 303 -10.74 5.87 2.54
N LEU A 304 -10.49 4.99 3.51
CA LEU A 304 -11.35 3.83 3.78
C LEU A 304 -12.62 4.19 4.57
N ARG A 305 -12.82 5.46 4.94
CA ARG A 305 -13.94 5.93 5.77
C ARG A 305 -15.14 6.38 4.96
N ILE A 306 -14.94 6.77 3.70
CA ILE A 306 -15.97 7.27 2.75
C ILE A 306 -17.33 6.59 2.94
N ASP A 307 -18.40 7.37 3.04
CA ASP A 307 -19.75 6.85 3.23
C ASP A 307 -20.12 5.85 2.12
N ILE A 308 -20.18 4.56 2.50
CA ILE A 308 -20.37 3.48 1.53
C ILE A 308 -21.81 3.48 1.00
N GLN A 309 -22.77 3.89 1.83
CA GLN A 309 -24.18 3.94 1.46
C GLN A 309 -24.42 5.09 0.48
N GLY A 310 -23.95 6.29 0.81
CA GLY A 310 -23.99 7.44 -0.10
C GLY A 310 -23.22 7.19 -1.40
N LEU A 311 -22.08 6.49 -1.34
CA LEU A 311 -21.32 6.09 -2.53
C LEU A 311 -22.15 5.16 -3.43
N ARG A 312 -22.77 4.13 -2.87
CA ARG A 312 -23.66 3.21 -3.59
C ARG A 312 -24.79 3.96 -4.28
N ASP A 313 -25.48 4.83 -3.55
CA ASP A 313 -26.65 5.55 -4.06
C ASP A 313 -26.24 6.53 -5.17
N SER A 314 -25.06 7.14 -5.07
CA SER A 314 -24.50 8.00 -6.11
C SER A 314 -24.09 7.21 -7.36
N ILE A 315 -23.51 6.02 -7.20
CA ILE A 315 -23.16 5.12 -8.30
C ILE A 315 -24.42 4.66 -9.05
N ILE A 316 -25.45 4.24 -8.32
CA ILE A 316 -26.73 3.80 -8.89
C ILE A 316 -27.34 4.93 -9.73
N LYS A 317 -27.49 6.13 -9.15
CA LYS A 317 -28.01 7.30 -9.87
C LYS A 317 -27.20 7.63 -11.11
N LEU A 318 -25.87 7.62 -11.01
CA LEU A 318 -24.99 7.86 -12.14
C LEU A 318 -25.20 6.80 -13.23
N PHE A 319 -25.31 5.52 -12.87
CA PHE A 319 -25.50 4.44 -13.84
C PHE A 319 -26.86 4.51 -14.53
N GLU A 320 -27.92 4.87 -13.80
CA GLU A 320 -29.26 5.11 -14.34
C GLU A 320 -29.27 6.29 -15.33
N ILE A 321 -28.62 7.41 -14.98
CA ILE A 321 -28.47 8.56 -15.90
C ILE A 321 -27.72 8.14 -17.17
N ILE A 322 -26.64 7.37 -17.03
CA ILE A 322 -25.84 6.92 -18.18
C ILE A 322 -26.65 5.98 -19.10
N ASP A 323 -27.48 5.10 -18.53
CA ASP A 323 -28.31 4.17 -19.34
C ASP A 323 -29.54 4.85 -19.94
N GLY A 324 -30.14 5.82 -19.24
CA GLY A 324 -31.33 6.54 -19.67
C GLY A 324 -31.05 7.69 -20.63
N ALA A 325 -29.84 8.27 -20.60
CA ALA A 325 -29.46 9.37 -21.47
C ALA A 325 -29.09 8.86 -22.87
N LEU A 326 -30.08 8.82 -23.78
CA LEU A 326 -29.81 9.13 -25.19
C LEU A 326 -29.21 10.54 -25.22
N PHE A 327 -27.95 10.69 -25.67
CA PHE A 327 -27.17 11.95 -25.73
C PHE A 327 -28.01 13.20 -26.08
N LYS A 328 -28.63 13.84 -25.08
CA LYS A 328 -29.47 15.04 -25.24
C LYS A 328 -28.81 16.30 -24.69
N GLN A 329 -27.64 16.20 -24.07
CA GLN A 329 -26.89 17.38 -23.64
C GLN A 329 -26.05 17.94 -24.79
N ASP A 330 -26.18 19.24 -25.03
CA ASP A 330 -25.26 19.94 -25.92
C ASP A 330 -23.88 20.05 -25.24
N ILE A 331 -22.95 19.22 -25.70
CA ILE A 331 -21.54 19.21 -25.27
C ILE A 331 -20.62 19.68 -26.38
N LYS A 332 -21.14 20.24 -27.48
CA LYS A 332 -20.36 20.51 -28.69
C LYS A 332 -19.24 21.53 -28.42
N ASP A 333 -19.58 22.61 -27.71
CA ASP A 333 -18.62 23.67 -27.39
C ASP A 333 -17.54 23.20 -26.41
N GLU A 334 -17.93 22.45 -25.38
CA GLU A 334 -17.00 21.88 -24.41
C GLU A 334 -16.08 20.83 -25.06
N LEU A 335 -16.62 20.00 -25.96
CA LEU A 335 -15.87 19.03 -26.73
C LEU A 335 -14.80 19.71 -27.59
N ILE A 336 -15.14 20.78 -28.30
CA ILE A 336 -14.18 21.55 -29.12
C ILE A 336 -13.08 22.12 -28.21
N LYS A 337 -13.45 22.80 -27.12
CA LYS A 337 -12.49 23.39 -26.16
C LYS A 337 -11.53 22.36 -25.60
N ILE A 338 -12.04 21.23 -25.10
CA ILE A 338 -11.20 20.18 -24.50
C ILE A 338 -10.33 19.49 -25.58
N LYS A 339 -10.86 19.26 -26.77
CA LYS A 339 -10.09 18.68 -27.87
C LYS A 339 -8.91 19.56 -28.27
N GLU A 340 -9.13 20.87 -28.42
CA GLU A 340 -8.06 21.84 -28.70
C GLU A 340 -7.04 21.89 -27.57
N LYS A 341 -7.51 21.88 -26.32
CA LYS A 341 -6.67 21.85 -25.13
C LYS A 341 -5.77 20.62 -25.07
N ILE A 342 -6.30 19.42 -25.36
CA ILE A 342 -5.49 18.19 -25.45
C ILE A 342 -4.50 18.29 -26.60
N LYS A 343 -4.93 18.74 -27.79
CA LYS A 343 -4.06 18.89 -28.96
C LYS A 343 -2.91 19.86 -28.70
N LYS A 344 -3.16 20.98 -28.03
CA LYS A 344 -2.12 21.94 -27.62
C LYS A 344 -1.18 21.34 -26.58
N GLY A 345 -1.71 20.59 -25.62
CA GLY A 345 -0.93 19.98 -24.54
C GLY A 345 -0.09 18.78 -24.96
N THR A 346 -0.54 17.95 -25.91
CA THR A 346 0.11 16.68 -26.26
C THR A 346 0.57 16.60 -27.72
N GLY A 347 0.25 17.59 -28.55
CA GLY A 347 0.47 17.54 -30.00
C GLY A 347 -0.41 16.50 -30.70
N ASN A 348 -0.07 16.16 -31.95
CA ASN A 348 -0.67 15.03 -32.67
C ASN A 348 -0.04 13.70 -32.20
N SER A 349 -0.08 13.45 -30.90
CA SER A 349 0.45 12.21 -30.30
C SER A 349 -0.55 11.06 -30.47
N LYS A 350 -0.05 9.81 -30.41
CA LYS A 350 -0.90 8.61 -30.32
C LYS A 350 -1.91 8.71 -29.16
N ALA A 351 -1.53 9.35 -28.06
CA ALA A 351 -2.41 9.55 -26.92
C ALA A 351 -3.62 10.43 -27.25
N TYR A 352 -3.42 11.51 -28.02
CA TYR A 352 -4.49 12.36 -28.54
C TYR A 352 -5.40 11.58 -29.49
N GLU A 353 -4.85 10.84 -30.45
CA GLU A 353 -5.63 10.04 -31.40
C GLU A 353 -6.50 9.00 -30.68
N ASN A 354 -5.89 8.26 -29.75
CA ASN A 354 -6.57 7.18 -29.03
C ASN A 354 -7.76 7.69 -28.19
N ILE A 355 -7.59 8.84 -27.50
CA ILE A 355 -8.62 9.36 -26.59
C ILE A 355 -9.72 10.14 -27.32
N THR A 356 -9.42 10.75 -28.48
CA THR A 356 -10.34 11.64 -29.19
C THR A 356 -11.67 10.95 -29.55
N GLN A 357 -11.63 9.69 -29.96
CA GLN A 357 -12.84 8.92 -30.31
C GLN A 357 -13.78 8.67 -29.11
N HIS A 358 -13.28 8.79 -27.88
CA HIS A 358 -14.01 8.55 -26.64
C HIS A 358 -14.39 9.85 -25.91
N LEU A 359 -13.92 11.00 -26.40
CA LEU A 359 -13.92 12.26 -25.65
C LEU A 359 -15.33 12.75 -25.29
N ALA A 360 -16.29 12.63 -26.21
CA ALA A 360 -17.68 13.00 -25.95
C ALA A 360 -18.28 12.25 -24.76
N LYS A 361 -18.01 10.94 -24.67
CA LYS A 361 -18.44 10.08 -23.55
C LYS A 361 -17.75 10.45 -22.25
N ILE A 362 -16.45 10.76 -22.31
CA ILE A 362 -15.67 11.17 -21.13
C ILE A 362 -16.18 12.49 -20.56
N ILE A 363 -16.46 13.48 -21.41
CA ILE A 363 -16.99 14.78 -21.00
C ILE A 363 -18.35 14.62 -20.34
N PHE A 364 -19.23 13.83 -20.97
CA PHE A 364 -20.52 13.49 -20.39
C PHE A 364 -20.38 12.87 -18.99
N LEU A 365 -19.55 11.82 -18.85
CA LEU A 365 -19.29 11.19 -17.55
C LEU A 365 -18.77 12.19 -16.52
N LYS A 366 -17.79 13.02 -16.90
CA LYS A 366 -17.21 14.03 -16.00
C LYS A 366 -18.27 14.99 -15.50
N LYS A 367 -19.13 15.51 -16.39
CA LYS A 367 -20.18 16.47 -16.04
C LYS A 367 -21.20 15.88 -15.07
N GLU A 368 -21.64 14.64 -15.30
CA GLU A 368 -22.54 13.96 -14.37
C GLU A 368 -21.89 13.69 -13.01
N ILE A 369 -20.59 13.37 -12.98
CA ILE A 369 -19.84 13.22 -11.73
C ILE A 369 -19.69 14.58 -11.02
N ASP A 370 -19.46 15.66 -11.76
CA ASP A 370 -19.32 17.03 -11.20
C ASP A 370 -20.61 17.52 -10.55
N ASN A 371 -21.78 17.01 -10.95
CA ASN A 371 -23.09 17.30 -10.34
C ASN A 371 -23.30 16.62 -8.98
N ILE A 372 -22.41 15.72 -8.55
CA ILE A 372 -22.53 15.04 -7.25
C ILE A 372 -22.19 16.01 -6.10
N ASN A 373 -23.07 16.15 -5.11
CA ASN A 373 -22.88 17.10 -4.02
C ASN A 373 -21.75 16.71 -3.04
N ASN A 374 -21.61 15.41 -2.74
CA ASN A 374 -20.59 14.93 -1.81
C ASN A 374 -19.19 14.97 -2.48
N GLY A 375 -18.31 15.82 -1.95
CA GLY A 375 -16.97 16.04 -2.50
C GLY A 375 -16.05 14.81 -2.47
N GLU A 376 -16.17 13.94 -1.46
CA GLU A 376 -15.38 12.70 -1.38
C GLU A 376 -15.83 11.69 -2.43
N ILE A 377 -17.14 11.51 -2.59
CA ILE A 377 -17.73 10.61 -3.60
C ILE A 377 -17.45 11.11 -5.01
N LYS A 378 -17.60 12.42 -5.26
CA LYS A 378 -17.21 13.05 -6.52
C LYS A 378 -15.75 12.76 -6.84
N LYS A 379 -14.85 13.02 -5.89
CA LYS A 379 -13.41 12.78 -6.05
C LYS A 379 -13.10 11.30 -6.32
N PHE A 380 -13.75 10.39 -5.59
CA PHE A 380 -13.65 8.94 -5.81
C PHE A 380 -13.95 8.59 -7.28
N LEU A 381 -15.10 9.03 -7.80
CA LEU A 381 -15.53 8.73 -9.16
C LEU A 381 -14.67 9.45 -10.23
N LEU A 382 -14.22 10.68 -9.98
CA LEU A 382 -13.30 11.40 -10.88
C LEU A 382 -11.96 10.67 -11.00
N ILE A 383 -11.41 10.10 -9.92
CA ILE A 383 -10.17 9.32 -9.97
C ILE A 383 -10.37 8.00 -10.71
N LEU A 384 -11.53 7.36 -10.59
CA LEU A 384 -11.84 6.17 -11.39
C LEU A 384 -11.95 6.51 -12.89
N LEU A 385 -12.55 7.66 -13.22
CA LEU A 385 -12.60 8.16 -14.59
C LEU A 385 -11.20 8.50 -15.10
N SER A 386 -10.38 9.15 -14.27
CA SER A 386 -8.97 9.45 -14.55
C SER A 386 -8.20 8.20 -14.97
N GLN A 387 -8.35 7.11 -14.23
CA GLN A 387 -7.70 5.84 -14.55
C GLN A 387 -8.13 5.31 -15.92
N LYS A 388 -9.42 5.40 -16.26
CA LYS A 388 -9.91 5.00 -17.59
C LYS A 388 -9.35 5.90 -18.69
N ILE A 389 -9.27 7.21 -18.48
CA ILE A 389 -8.66 8.16 -19.42
C ILE A 389 -7.19 7.78 -19.69
N VAL A 390 -6.43 7.46 -18.64
CA VAL A 390 -5.03 7.00 -18.79
C VAL A 390 -4.98 5.69 -19.60
N GLU A 391 -5.79 4.69 -19.26
CA GLU A 391 -5.81 3.41 -19.98
C GLU A 391 -6.18 3.52 -21.47
N TYR A 392 -7.10 4.43 -21.80
CA TYR A 392 -7.59 4.66 -23.16
C TYR A 392 -6.73 5.64 -23.95
N SER A 393 -5.93 6.48 -23.31
CA SER A 393 -4.94 7.32 -23.99
C SER A 393 -3.67 6.52 -24.32
N GLU A 394 -3.22 5.63 -23.43
CA GLU A 394 -2.02 4.83 -23.66
C GLU A 394 -2.17 3.75 -24.75
N LYS A 395 -3.37 3.17 -24.90
CA LYS A 395 -3.64 2.09 -25.85
C LYS A 395 -4.90 2.38 -26.65
N SER A 396 -4.83 2.15 -27.97
CA SER A 396 -6.02 2.19 -28.81
C SER A 396 -6.99 1.09 -28.39
N ARG A 397 -8.18 1.48 -27.93
CA ARG A 397 -9.24 0.58 -27.49
C ARG A 397 -10.50 0.90 -28.26
N ARG A 398 -11.09 -0.12 -28.89
CA ARG A 398 -12.39 -0.04 -29.56
C ARG A 398 -13.57 -0.27 -28.60
N TRP A 399 -13.30 -0.87 -27.44
CA TRP A 399 -14.28 -1.15 -26.40
C TRP A 399 -14.92 0.14 -25.88
N ASP A 400 -16.21 0.09 -25.60
CA ASP A 400 -16.95 1.23 -25.07
C ASP A 400 -16.40 1.68 -23.70
N ILE A 401 -16.00 2.95 -23.62
CA ILE A 401 -15.41 3.52 -22.40
C ILE A 401 -16.43 3.62 -21.26
N ILE A 402 -17.72 3.80 -21.57
CA ILE A 402 -18.77 3.87 -20.56
C ILE A 402 -18.89 2.54 -19.82
N ASN A 403 -19.03 1.43 -20.55
CA ASN A 403 -19.07 0.10 -19.94
C ASN A 403 -17.78 -0.22 -19.17
N SER A 404 -16.61 0.12 -19.74
CA SER A 404 -15.33 -0.04 -19.07
C SER A 404 -15.24 0.76 -17.75
N PHE A 405 -15.80 1.97 -17.72
CA PHE A 405 -15.91 2.78 -16.52
C PHE A 405 -16.86 2.16 -15.50
N LYS A 406 -18.07 1.72 -15.92
CA LYS A 406 -19.04 1.06 -15.04
C LYS A 406 -18.44 -0.17 -14.35
N PHE A 407 -17.80 -1.07 -15.12
CA PHE A 407 -17.12 -2.24 -14.55
C PHE A 407 -16.01 -1.86 -13.56
N TYR A 408 -15.27 -0.80 -13.85
CA TYR A 408 -14.19 -0.35 -12.96
C TYR A 408 -14.73 0.26 -11.66
N VAL A 409 -15.81 1.03 -11.75
CA VAL A 409 -16.55 1.58 -10.59
C VAL A 409 -17.09 0.47 -9.72
N GLU A 410 -17.78 -0.52 -10.31
CA GLU A 410 -18.28 -1.69 -9.59
C GLU A 410 -17.14 -2.44 -8.88
N ASP A 411 -16.06 -2.76 -9.60
CA ASP A 411 -14.94 -3.51 -9.03
C ASP A 411 -14.29 -2.77 -7.84
N ARG A 412 -14.11 -1.45 -7.94
CA ARG A 412 -13.53 -0.63 -6.86
C ARG A 412 -14.51 -0.43 -5.71
N TYR A 413 -15.79 -0.25 -5.99
CA TYR A 413 -16.86 -0.22 -4.98
C TYR A 413 -16.89 -1.52 -4.16
N LEU A 414 -16.97 -2.68 -4.83
CA LEU A 414 -17.02 -3.99 -4.16
C LEU A 414 -15.72 -4.29 -3.41
N THR A 415 -14.58 -3.78 -3.86
CA THR A 415 -13.30 -3.91 -3.13
C THR A 415 -13.35 -3.15 -1.79
N LEU A 416 -13.86 -1.92 -1.82
CA LEU A 416 -14.03 -1.11 -0.62
C LEU A 416 -15.10 -1.70 0.30
N PHE A 417 -16.22 -2.18 -0.25
CA PHE A 417 -17.27 -2.85 0.52
C PHE A 417 -16.73 -4.10 1.23
N ALA A 418 -16.03 -4.99 0.52
CA ALA A 418 -15.40 -6.18 1.10
C ALA A 418 -14.38 -5.82 2.19
N THR A 419 -13.60 -4.76 1.97
CA THR A 419 -12.65 -4.22 2.96
C THR A 419 -13.38 -3.77 4.23
N LYS A 420 -14.45 -2.97 4.10
CA LYS A 420 -15.24 -2.49 5.23
C LYS A 420 -15.91 -3.63 5.99
N LYS A 421 -16.48 -4.61 5.28
CA LYS A 421 -17.06 -5.81 5.90
C LYS A 421 -16.05 -6.66 6.65
N MET A 422 -14.84 -6.83 6.10
CA MET A 422 -13.76 -7.48 6.83
C MET A 422 -13.35 -6.68 8.07
N ALA A 423 -13.24 -5.35 7.97
CA ALA A 423 -12.92 -4.48 9.12
C ALA A 423 -13.97 -4.56 10.23
N GLU A 424 -15.27 -4.55 9.88
CA GLU A 424 -16.39 -4.76 10.81
C GLU A 424 -16.25 -6.10 11.56
N ILE A 425 -16.00 -7.19 10.84
CA ILE A 425 -15.85 -8.54 11.44
C ILE A 425 -14.62 -8.63 12.35
N LEU A 426 -13.52 -7.95 11.98
CA LEU A 426 -12.28 -7.92 12.76
C LEU A 426 -12.30 -6.87 13.89
N ASN A 427 -13.39 -6.12 14.03
CA ASN A 427 -13.53 -5.01 14.97
C ASN A 427 -12.40 -3.97 14.81
N VAL A 428 -12.07 -3.64 13.56
CA VAL A 428 -11.12 -2.59 13.19
C VAL A 428 -11.87 -1.29 12.98
N ASP A 429 -11.65 -0.32 13.85
CA ASP A 429 -12.21 1.02 13.70
C ASP A 429 -11.43 1.82 12.65
N LEU A 430 -11.94 1.83 11.42
CA LEU A 430 -11.41 2.63 10.32
C LEU A 430 -11.52 4.14 10.57
N ASN A 431 -12.31 4.57 11.56
CA ASN A 431 -12.46 5.98 11.90
C ASN A 431 -11.44 6.50 12.91
N ARG A 432 -10.60 5.62 13.46
CA ARG A 432 -9.70 5.98 14.56
C ARG A 432 -8.58 6.93 14.13
N GLY A 433 -7.90 6.64 13.02
CA GLY A 433 -6.71 7.36 12.56
C GLY A 433 -6.99 8.30 11.39
N LYS A 434 -6.71 9.60 11.54
CA LYS A 434 -7.00 10.66 10.56
C LYS A 434 -5.95 10.68 9.44
N ILE A 435 -6.41 10.67 8.19
CA ILE A 435 -5.55 10.84 7.02
C ILE A 435 -5.69 12.27 6.49
N THR A 436 -4.58 12.93 6.18
CA THR A 436 -4.59 14.28 5.61
C THR A 436 -3.53 14.38 4.52
N ILE A 437 -3.96 14.68 3.30
CA ILE A 437 -3.05 14.92 2.17
C ILE A 437 -3.02 16.42 1.91
N ILE A 438 -1.83 17.00 2.02
CA ILE A 438 -1.61 18.43 1.88
C ILE A 438 -0.97 18.68 0.53
N LYS A 439 -1.56 19.61 -0.25
CA LYS A 439 -0.90 20.13 -1.44
C LYS A 439 0.23 21.04 -0.98
N GLY A 440 1.49 20.67 -1.22
CA GLY A 440 2.64 21.41 -0.72
C GLY A 440 3.97 20.84 -1.19
N ASP A 441 5.04 21.58 -0.94
CA ASP A 441 6.41 21.19 -1.24
C ASP A 441 7.10 20.75 0.05
N SER A 442 7.72 19.56 0.05
CA SER A 442 8.37 18.99 1.23
C SER A 442 9.64 19.73 1.66
N THR A 443 10.13 20.68 0.86
CA THR A 443 11.19 21.62 1.25
C THR A 443 10.70 22.74 2.19
N ASN A 444 9.38 22.92 2.34
CA ASN A 444 8.77 23.81 3.31
C ASN A 444 7.46 23.21 3.85
N MET A 445 7.56 22.57 5.02
CA MET A 445 6.45 21.97 5.74
C MET A 445 6.04 22.82 6.95
N SER A 446 6.11 24.15 6.86
CA SER A 446 5.77 25.09 7.95
C SER A 446 4.35 24.91 8.52
N ILE A 447 3.43 24.36 7.73
CA ILE A 447 2.08 23.98 8.17
C ILE A 447 2.08 22.84 9.21
N ILE A 448 3.17 22.06 9.29
CA ILE A 448 3.36 20.99 10.26
C ILE A 448 4.22 21.52 11.42
N LYS A 449 3.70 21.36 12.63
CA LYS A 449 4.39 21.74 13.87
C LYS A 449 5.71 20.96 14.02
N GLY A 450 6.73 21.59 14.59
CA GLY A 450 7.95 20.89 14.98
C GLY A 450 7.69 19.80 16.02
N ASN A 451 8.48 18.72 16.01
CA ASN A 451 8.39 17.60 16.96
C ASN A 451 6.96 17.01 17.12
N SER A 452 6.21 16.89 16.02
CA SER A 452 4.82 16.40 16.05
C SER A 452 4.62 15.05 15.36
N ILE A 453 5.62 14.53 14.66
CA ILE A 453 5.53 13.29 13.90
C ILE A 453 6.23 12.15 14.65
N ASP A 454 5.57 10.99 14.72
CA ASP A 454 6.02 9.79 15.44
C ASP A 454 6.82 8.81 14.57
N GLY A 455 6.76 8.95 13.26
CA GLY A 455 7.56 8.18 12.31
C GLY A 455 7.37 8.69 10.88
N MET A 456 8.37 8.48 10.02
CA MET A 456 8.29 8.88 8.61
C MET A 456 8.62 7.70 7.70
N VAL A 457 7.87 7.54 6.61
CA VAL A 457 8.14 6.54 5.57
C VAL A 457 7.93 7.15 4.20
N THR A 458 8.88 6.97 3.29
CA THR A 458 8.78 7.55 1.94
C THR A 458 9.64 6.86 0.90
N SER A 459 9.41 7.21 -0.36
CA SER A 459 10.28 6.93 -1.52
C SER A 459 10.41 8.23 -2.31
N PRO A 460 11.48 9.01 -2.10
CA PRO A 460 11.65 10.29 -2.76
C PRO A 460 11.92 10.10 -4.27
N PRO A 461 11.76 11.15 -5.10
CA PRO A 461 12.24 11.11 -6.47
C PRO A 461 13.75 10.81 -6.53
N TYR A 462 14.20 10.01 -7.49
CA TYR A 462 15.61 9.65 -7.67
C TYR A 462 16.35 10.64 -8.60
N PHE A 463 17.69 10.53 -8.67
CA PHE A 463 18.54 11.44 -9.47
C PHE A 463 18.13 11.57 -10.95
N ASP A 464 17.67 10.47 -11.55
CA ASP A 464 17.10 10.48 -12.90
C ASP A 464 15.58 10.68 -12.75
N ALA A 465 15.17 11.95 -12.84
CA ALA A 465 13.82 12.36 -12.51
C ALA A 465 12.78 11.68 -13.43
N LEU A 466 11.83 10.95 -12.82
CA LEU A 466 10.68 10.38 -13.53
C LEU A 466 9.74 11.49 -14.00
N ASP A 467 9.10 11.30 -15.15
CA ASP A 467 8.02 12.17 -15.59
C ASP A 467 6.69 11.74 -14.95
N TYR A 468 6.35 12.38 -13.83
CA TYR A 468 5.11 12.13 -13.07
C TYR A 468 3.87 12.76 -13.74
N ILE A 469 4.07 13.75 -14.61
CA ILE A 469 3.00 14.50 -15.29
C ILE A 469 2.67 13.86 -16.64
N GLY A 470 3.67 13.46 -17.42
CA GLY A 470 3.49 13.01 -18.81
C GLY A 470 2.49 11.86 -18.97
N ASN A 471 2.49 10.89 -18.06
CA ASN A 471 1.54 9.77 -18.08
C ASN A 471 0.10 10.17 -17.77
N ASN A 472 -0.08 11.23 -16.98
CA ASN A 472 -1.37 11.72 -16.53
C ASN A 472 -1.84 12.92 -17.35
N LYS A 473 -1.03 13.42 -18.28
CA LYS A 473 -1.24 14.70 -18.98
C LYS A 473 -2.61 14.83 -19.62
N VAL A 474 -3.08 13.79 -20.33
CA VAL A 474 -4.42 13.77 -20.94
C VAL A 474 -5.50 13.85 -19.87
N SER A 475 -5.35 13.10 -18.78
CA SER A 475 -6.30 13.16 -17.66
C SER A 475 -6.28 14.51 -16.95
N ILE A 476 -5.11 15.10 -16.71
CA ILE A 476 -4.95 16.41 -16.08
C ILE A 476 -5.72 17.47 -16.90
N LEU A 477 -5.52 17.48 -18.23
CA LEU A 477 -6.17 18.41 -19.14
C LEU A 477 -7.70 18.27 -19.15
N ILE A 478 -8.21 17.03 -19.15
CA ILE A 478 -9.66 16.74 -19.15
C ILE A 478 -10.31 17.06 -17.81
N LEU A 479 -9.64 16.75 -16.69
CA LEU A 479 -10.17 17.00 -15.35
C LEU A 479 -10.10 18.48 -14.95
N GLY A 480 -9.36 19.30 -15.69
CA GLY A 480 -9.20 20.73 -15.38
C GLY A 480 -8.14 21.01 -14.32
N LEU A 481 -7.15 20.13 -14.17
CA LEU A 481 -6.05 20.25 -13.20
C LEU A 481 -4.84 20.99 -13.82
N ASP A 482 -5.10 22.04 -14.59
CA ASP A 482 -4.09 22.68 -15.45
C ASP A 482 -2.86 23.21 -14.71
N GLU A 483 -3.04 23.56 -13.44
CA GLU A 483 -1.95 23.97 -12.55
C GLU A 483 -0.85 22.90 -12.46
N ASP A 484 -1.20 21.61 -12.52
CA ASP A 484 -0.21 20.52 -12.50
C ASP A 484 0.70 20.54 -13.74
N LEU A 485 0.25 21.12 -14.85
CA LEU A 485 1.05 21.26 -16.07
C LEU A 485 2.12 22.34 -15.95
N SER A 486 1.95 23.30 -15.03
CA SER A 486 2.92 24.38 -14.78
C SER A 486 4.24 23.85 -14.20
N TRP A 487 4.19 22.72 -13.48
CA TRP A 487 5.36 22.00 -12.98
C TRP A 487 6.21 21.35 -14.10
N GLY A 488 5.67 21.28 -15.32
CA GLY A 488 6.40 20.81 -16.50
C GLY A 488 6.73 19.31 -16.44
N SER A 489 8.02 18.98 -16.53
CA SER A 489 8.51 17.63 -16.17
C SER A 489 9.46 17.79 -15.01
N THR A 490 9.58 16.78 -14.17
CA THR A 490 10.54 16.79 -13.04
C THR A 490 11.97 17.07 -13.50
N LYS A 491 12.31 16.66 -14.73
CA LYS A 491 13.57 17.02 -15.39
C LYS A 491 13.67 18.53 -15.65
N ALA A 492 12.66 19.14 -16.27
CA ALA A 492 12.60 20.59 -16.50
C ALA A 492 12.60 21.40 -15.19
N PHE A 493 12.01 20.84 -14.13
CA PHE A 493 12.02 21.43 -12.80
C PHE A 493 13.44 21.48 -12.19
N TYR A 494 14.17 20.36 -12.21
CA TYR A 494 15.56 20.33 -11.74
C TYR A 494 16.56 20.99 -12.69
N GLU A 495 16.23 21.13 -13.98
CA GLU A 495 16.99 21.92 -14.95
C GLU A 495 17.05 23.41 -14.57
N GLY A 496 16.19 23.89 -13.66
CA GLY A 496 16.21 25.29 -13.25
C GLY A 496 15.77 26.24 -14.37
N LYS A 497 15.02 25.78 -15.38
CA LYS A 497 14.35 26.67 -16.38
C LYS A 497 13.40 27.69 -15.78
N HIS A 498 13.15 27.49 -14.50
CA HIS A 498 12.30 28.27 -13.64
C HIS A 498 13.16 29.17 -12.71
N ARG A 499 14.44 28.89 -12.48
CA ARG A 499 15.25 29.58 -11.45
C ARG A 499 16.06 30.74 -12.03
N ASP A 500 15.44 31.54 -12.89
CA ASP A 500 16.04 32.77 -13.41
C ASP A 500 16.10 33.81 -12.28
N GLU A 501 17.30 34.28 -11.92
CA GLU A 501 17.55 35.30 -10.87
C GLU A 501 16.81 36.62 -11.15
N THR A 502 16.32 36.83 -12.37
CA THR A 502 15.62 38.06 -12.78
C THR A 502 14.09 37.93 -12.86
N LYS A 503 13.52 36.73 -12.63
CA LYS A 503 12.07 36.46 -12.79
C LYS A 503 11.52 35.58 -11.67
N TYR A 504 11.49 36.15 -10.46
CA TYR A 504 10.92 35.51 -9.26
C TYR A 504 9.38 35.36 -9.28
N GLU A 505 8.67 36.00 -10.21
CA GLU A 505 7.21 36.18 -10.09
C GLU A 505 6.32 35.06 -10.66
N THR A 506 6.86 34.02 -11.31
CA THR A 506 5.99 33.07 -12.08
C THR A 506 6.16 31.59 -11.78
N LEU A 507 6.57 31.22 -10.55
CA LEU A 507 6.81 29.80 -10.22
C LEU A 507 6.19 29.30 -8.93
N PRO A 508 5.72 28.04 -8.92
CA PRO A 508 5.25 27.42 -7.70
C PRO A 508 6.46 27.05 -6.82
N LEU A 509 6.63 27.88 -5.78
CA LEU A 509 7.34 27.71 -4.50
C LEU A 509 8.81 28.21 -4.32
N PHE A 510 8.92 28.87 -3.15
CA PHE A 510 10.01 29.45 -2.35
C PHE A 510 11.45 29.01 -2.68
N ALA A 511 12.08 29.70 -3.64
CA ALA A 511 13.52 29.93 -3.55
C ALA A 511 13.77 30.92 -2.39
N SER A 512 13.77 30.41 -1.15
CA SER A 512 14.28 31.21 -0.03
C SER A 512 15.77 31.48 -0.22
N ASP A 513 16.30 32.56 0.34
CA ASP A 513 17.75 32.84 0.40
C ASP A 513 18.55 31.63 0.93
N LYS A 514 17.88 30.77 1.69
CA LYS A 514 18.42 29.49 2.18
C LYS A 514 18.90 28.58 1.06
N TYR A 515 18.24 28.52 -0.10
CA TYR A 515 18.61 27.63 -1.21
C TYR A 515 20.01 27.91 -1.76
N PHE A 516 20.37 29.20 -1.89
CA PHE A 516 21.66 29.62 -2.41
C PHE A 516 22.79 29.44 -1.38
N SER A 517 22.46 29.45 -0.09
CA SER A 517 23.41 29.26 1.02
C SER A 517 23.58 27.80 1.46
N ILE A 518 22.89 26.83 0.84
CA ILE A 518 23.00 25.41 1.20
C ILE A 518 24.41 24.88 0.97
N GLN A 519 25.02 24.39 2.05
CA GLN A 519 26.26 23.62 2.01
C GLN A 519 25.96 22.13 1.87
N LEU A 520 26.52 21.49 0.84
CA LEU A 520 26.41 20.06 0.60
C LEU A 520 27.56 19.28 1.26
N PRO A 521 27.34 18.05 1.75
CA PRO A 521 28.40 17.23 2.34
C PRO A 521 29.46 16.81 1.29
N PRO A 522 30.66 16.36 1.73
CA PRO A 522 31.75 15.98 0.82
C PRO A 522 31.36 14.95 -0.25
N SER A 523 30.57 13.93 0.08
CA SER A 523 30.11 12.91 -0.88
C SER A 523 29.26 13.51 -2.01
N SER A 524 28.38 14.45 -1.69
CA SER A 524 27.60 15.22 -2.67
C SER A 524 28.50 16.08 -3.57
N LEU A 525 29.44 16.82 -2.98
CA LEU A 525 30.38 17.67 -3.73
C LEU A 525 31.30 16.84 -4.65
N ASN A 526 31.73 15.67 -4.19
CA ASN A 526 32.56 14.75 -4.97
C ASN A 526 31.81 14.22 -6.20
N LEU A 527 30.53 13.88 -6.07
CA LEU A 527 29.70 13.47 -7.21
C LEU A 527 29.56 14.61 -8.24
N ILE A 528 29.31 15.83 -7.76
CA ILE A 528 29.18 17.01 -8.63
C ILE A 528 30.49 17.25 -9.40
N LYS A 529 31.63 17.26 -8.71
CA LYS A 529 32.97 17.40 -9.31
C LYS A 529 33.26 16.31 -10.33
N LEU A 530 32.92 15.05 -10.03
CA LEU A 530 33.07 13.92 -10.95
C LEU A 530 32.30 14.15 -12.25
N LEU A 531 31.04 14.57 -12.15
CA LEU A 531 30.20 14.83 -13.32
C LEU A 531 30.72 16.02 -14.15
N GLN A 532 31.17 17.10 -13.50
CA GLN A 532 31.79 18.25 -14.17
C GLN A 532 33.07 17.84 -14.91
N ALA A 533 33.98 17.14 -14.24
CA ALA A 533 35.24 16.64 -14.82
C ALA A 533 35.01 15.68 -16.00
N SER A 534 33.86 14.99 -16.02
CA SER A 534 33.50 14.03 -17.08
C SER A 534 32.70 14.66 -18.22
N ARG A 535 32.81 15.98 -18.43
CA ARG A 535 32.11 16.75 -19.46
C ARG A 535 30.58 16.64 -19.39
N ARG A 536 30.01 16.35 -18.21
CA ARG A 536 28.57 16.22 -17.97
C ARG A 536 28.01 17.40 -17.17
N VAL A 537 28.43 18.62 -17.52
CA VAL A 537 28.11 19.88 -16.80
C VAL A 537 26.60 20.08 -16.59
N TYR A 538 25.80 19.80 -17.62
CA TYR A 538 24.35 19.90 -17.48
C TYR A 538 23.78 18.91 -16.45
N LYS A 539 24.25 17.66 -16.47
CA LYS A 539 23.81 16.65 -15.49
C LYS A 539 24.31 16.98 -14.08
N SER A 540 25.52 17.54 -13.93
CA SER A 540 26.00 17.98 -12.63
C SER A 540 25.11 19.08 -12.04
N LYS A 541 24.58 20.00 -12.86
CA LYS A 541 23.67 21.05 -12.38
C LYS A 541 22.33 20.48 -11.90
N VAL A 542 21.75 19.53 -12.66
CA VAL A 542 20.53 18.82 -12.25
C VAL A 542 20.72 18.09 -10.92
N VAL A 543 21.84 17.38 -10.76
CA VAL A 543 22.18 16.64 -9.53
C VAL A 543 22.43 17.60 -8.36
N GLU A 544 23.17 18.69 -8.56
CA GLU A 544 23.37 19.71 -7.53
C GLU A 544 22.04 20.30 -7.06
N ASN A 545 21.16 20.66 -8.00
CA ASN A 545 19.85 21.23 -7.69
C ASN A 545 18.99 20.24 -6.90
N TYR A 546 18.99 18.97 -7.29
CA TYR A 546 18.30 17.90 -6.57
C TYR A 546 18.83 17.75 -5.13
N LEU A 547 20.15 17.66 -4.95
CA LEU A 547 20.76 17.48 -3.64
C LEU A 547 20.48 18.66 -2.69
N LYS A 548 20.51 19.90 -3.22
CA LYS A 548 20.14 21.10 -2.47
C LYS A 548 18.68 21.05 -2.00
N MET A 549 17.75 20.68 -2.88
CA MET A 549 16.34 20.54 -2.50
C MET A 549 16.10 19.41 -1.49
N MET A 550 16.71 18.25 -1.72
CA MET A 550 16.63 17.14 -0.77
C MET A 550 17.17 17.52 0.60
N LYS A 551 18.21 18.35 0.68
CA LYS A 551 18.72 18.86 1.95
C LYS A 551 17.67 19.71 2.70
N LEU A 552 16.99 20.63 2.01
CA LEU A 552 15.88 21.39 2.63
C LEU A 552 14.76 20.47 3.11
N SER A 553 14.41 19.46 2.32
CA SER A 553 13.42 18.48 2.73
C SER A 553 13.86 17.68 3.96
N PHE A 554 15.13 17.25 4.02
CA PHE A 554 15.69 16.62 5.23
C PHE A 554 15.65 17.54 6.45
N GLU A 555 15.93 18.83 6.30
CA GLU A 555 15.85 19.81 7.39
C GLU A 555 14.43 19.92 7.94
N GLU A 556 13.43 20.00 7.06
CA GLU A 556 12.02 20.00 7.46
C GLU A 556 11.60 18.67 8.09
N CYS A 557 12.02 17.54 7.52
CA CYS A 557 11.79 16.21 8.09
C CYS A 557 12.39 16.10 9.51
N TYR A 558 13.62 16.58 9.70
CA TYR A 558 14.29 16.60 11.00
C TYR A 558 13.55 17.51 11.99
N ARG A 559 13.06 18.68 11.53
CA ARG A 559 12.29 19.61 12.37
C ARG A 559 10.98 19.00 12.87
N VAL A 560 10.22 18.31 12.02
CA VAL A 560 8.89 17.79 12.36
C VAL A 560 8.91 16.44 13.10
N LEU A 561 9.94 15.61 12.90
CA LEU A 561 10.09 14.33 13.59
C LEU A 561 10.37 14.54 15.08
N ARG A 562 9.73 13.74 15.95
CA ARG A 562 10.04 13.69 17.38
C ARG A 562 11.41 13.06 17.64
N ASP A 563 12.01 13.39 18.77
CA ASP A 563 13.29 12.82 19.19
C ASP A 563 13.17 11.30 19.40
N ASN A 564 14.23 10.56 19.05
CA ASN A 564 14.35 9.10 19.07
C ASN A 564 13.40 8.35 18.13
N LYS A 565 12.67 9.05 17.25
CA LYS A 565 11.79 8.43 16.25
C LYS A 565 12.52 8.20 14.92
N PHE A 566 11.93 7.34 14.09
CA PHE A 566 12.56 6.82 12.88
C PHE A 566 12.02 7.46 11.61
N TYR A 567 12.89 7.57 10.61
CA TYR A 567 12.57 7.94 9.24
C TYR A 567 13.13 6.89 8.27
N LEU A 568 12.22 6.16 7.63
CA LEU A 568 12.53 5.13 6.65
C LEU A 568 12.41 5.69 5.25
N MET A 569 13.50 5.62 4.49
CA MET A 569 13.57 6.13 3.13
C MET A 569 13.95 5.02 2.16
N VAL A 570 13.02 4.63 1.28
CA VAL A 570 13.23 3.65 0.21
C VAL A 570 13.85 4.36 -0.99
N ILE A 571 15.04 3.93 -1.40
CA ILE A 571 15.79 4.56 -2.49
C ILE A 571 16.53 3.55 -3.35
N SER A 572 16.76 3.90 -4.61
CA SER A 572 17.68 3.14 -5.45
C SER A 572 19.07 3.10 -4.80
N LYS A 573 19.63 1.88 -4.65
CA LYS A 573 21.00 1.71 -4.14
C LYS A 573 22.03 2.29 -5.10
N TYR A 574 21.86 2.02 -6.40
CA TYR A 574 22.79 2.40 -7.45
C TYR A 574 22.13 3.04 -8.66
N HIS A 575 22.73 4.12 -9.18
CA HIS A 575 22.48 4.60 -10.53
C HIS A 575 23.64 4.25 -11.47
N LYS A 576 23.31 3.63 -12.61
CA LYS A 576 24.25 3.29 -13.68
C LYS A 576 24.34 4.41 -14.70
N TRP A 577 25.49 5.06 -14.79
CA TRP A 577 25.75 6.13 -15.76
C TRP A 577 27.01 5.84 -16.58
N ILE A 578 26.97 6.13 -17.88
CA ILE A 578 28.15 6.04 -18.76
C ILE A 578 29.02 7.29 -18.54
N ILE A 579 30.10 7.20 -17.78
CA ILE A 579 30.98 8.33 -17.47
C ILE A 579 32.35 8.04 -18.12
N ASN A 580 32.79 8.93 -19.03
CA ASN A 580 34.02 8.74 -19.83
C ASN A 580 34.03 7.39 -20.57
N ASP A 581 32.96 7.11 -21.33
CA ASP A 581 32.75 5.89 -22.12
C ASP A 581 32.83 4.56 -21.34
N ARG A 582 32.76 4.62 -20.01
CA ARG A 582 32.69 3.45 -19.13
C ARG A 582 31.44 3.51 -18.26
N GLU A 583 30.82 2.36 -18.04
CA GLU A 583 29.74 2.27 -17.05
C GLU A 583 30.32 2.51 -15.66
N ARG A 584 29.76 3.50 -14.93
CA ARG A 584 30.05 3.73 -13.52
C ARG A 584 28.77 3.58 -12.71
N MET A 585 28.89 2.92 -11.56
CA MET A 585 27.84 2.81 -10.57
C MET A 585 28.03 3.90 -9.52
N ILE A 586 27.00 4.73 -9.34
CA ILE A 586 26.95 5.75 -8.29
C ILE A 586 26.11 5.22 -7.15
N GLU A 587 26.67 5.13 -5.94
CA GLU A 587 25.96 4.69 -4.73
C GLU A 587 25.06 5.81 -4.21
N THR A 588 23.87 5.94 -4.79
CA THR A 588 22.90 6.98 -4.45
C THR A 588 22.49 6.91 -2.98
N SER A 589 22.35 5.70 -2.43
CA SER A 589 21.95 5.51 -1.04
C SER A 589 22.98 6.05 -0.05
N ALA A 590 24.26 5.83 -0.30
CA ALA A 590 25.34 6.40 0.53
C ALA A 590 25.33 7.94 0.51
N ILE A 591 25.12 8.54 -0.67
CA ILE A 591 25.10 10.01 -0.84
C ILE A 591 23.91 10.63 -0.09
N LEU A 592 22.72 10.05 -0.21
CA LEU A 592 21.54 10.52 0.53
C LEU A 592 21.64 10.25 2.03
N GLY A 593 22.27 9.14 2.43
CA GLY A 593 22.63 8.86 3.82
C GLY A 593 23.51 9.94 4.43
N ASP A 594 24.57 10.36 3.72
CA ASP A 594 25.44 11.46 4.12
C ASP A 594 24.71 12.81 4.17
N LEU A 595 23.78 13.03 3.24
CA LEU A 595 22.95 14.24 3.21
C LEU A 595 22.07 14.35 4.46
N GLY A 596 21.38 13.26 4.82
CA GLY A 596 20.59 13.18 6.05
C GLY A 596 21.44 13.37 7.31
N LYS A 597 22.63 12.74 7.37
CA LYS A 597 23.60 12.96 8.48
C LYS A 597 24.03 14.41 8.59
N SER A 598 24.22 15.12 7.48
CA SER A 598 24.61 16.53 7.48
C SER A 598 23.56 17.47 8.07
N VAL A 599 22.31 17.01 8.23
CA VAL A 599 21.21 17.75 8.85
C VAL A 599 21.06 17.42 10.35
N GLY A 600 21.53 16.25 10.78
CA GLY A 600 21.50 15.82 12.18
C GLY A 600 21.01 14.39 12.40
N PHE A 601 20.49 13.71 11.38
CA PHE A 601 20.04 12.32 11.51
C PHE A 601 21.22 11.36 11.77
N LYS A 602 20.95 10.30 12.53
CA LYS A 602 21.82 9.11 12.63
C LYS A 602 21.29 8.03 11.71
N ILE A 603 22.17 7.23 11.10
CA ILE A 603 21.75 6.04 10.35
C ILE A 603 21.73 4.87 11.33
N ALA A 604 20.54 4.44 11.73
CA ALA A 604 20.33 3.31 12.64
C ALA A 604 20.46 1.96 11.92
N GLY A 605 20.28 1.92 10.59
CA GLY A 605 20.47 0.72 9.80
C GLY A 605 20.19 0.93 8.32
N ILE A 606 20.55 -0.07 7.51
CA ILE A 606 20.24 -0.16 6.08
C ILE A 606 19.62 -1.53 5.82
N ILE A 607 18.55 -1.57 5.02
CA ILE A 607 17.92 -2.81 4.56
C ILE A 607 18.05 -2.87 3.04
N GLU A 608 18.70 -3.91 2.53
CA GLU A 608 18.71 -4.14 1.08
C GLU A 608 17.40 -4.80 0.65
N HIS A 609 16.82 -4.31 -0.45
CA HIS A 609 15.59 -4.79 -1.05
C HIS A 609 15.79 -4.97 -2.56
N GLY A 610 15.81 -6.21 -3.05
CA GLY A 610 15.78 -6.47 -4.48
C GLY A 610 14.39 -6.19 -5.07
N LEU A 611 14.38 -5.71 -6.31
CA LEU A 611 13.14 -5.54 -7.06
C LEU A 611 12.76 -6.86 -7.74
N SER A 612 11.45 -7.15 -7.79
CA SER A 612 10.92 -8.33 -8.48
C SER A 612 11.36 -8.33 -9.96
N LYS A 613 11.47 -9.51 -10.59
CA LYS A 613 11.82 -9.60 -12.04
C LYS A 613 10.87 -8.77 -12.94
N ALA A 614 9.62 -8.54 -12.52
CA ALA A 614 8.65 -7.74 -13.26
C ALA A 614 8.85 -6.21 -13.06
N ASP A 615 9.46 -5.82 -11.94
CA ASP A 615 9.77 -4.42 -11.59
C ASP A 615 11.23 -4.04 -11.89
N LYS A 616 12.03 -4.98 -12.44
CA LYS A 616 13.38 -4.74 -12.96
C LYS A 616 13.33 -3.78 -14.15
N GLY A 617 13.27 -2.49 -13.85
CA GLY A 617 13.59 -1.40 -14.76
C GLY A 617 15.11 -1.18 -14.81
N LYS A 618 15.55 0.09 -14.82
CA LYS A 618 16.98 0.47 -14.75
C LYS A 618 17.60 0.30 -13.36
N ILE A 619 16.79 -0.04 -12.35
CA ILE A 619 17.20 -0.20 -10.95
C ILE A 619 17.16 -1.68 -10.63
N GLY A 620 18.29 -2.23 -10.17
CA GLY A 620 18.41 -3.64 -9.83
C GLY A 620 18.18 -3.94 -8.35
N VAL A 621 18.45 -2.96 -7.47
CA VAL A 621 18.45 -3.07 -6.01
C VAL A 621 18.08 -1.72 -5.40
N GLU A 622 17.23 -1.73 -4.37
CA GLU A 622 16.89 -0.59 -3.51
C GLU A 622 17.47 -0.79 -2.12
N ASP A 623 17.85 0.31 -1.47
CA ASP A 623 18.17 0.35 -0.06
C ASP A 623 17.03 1.07 0.67
N ILE A 624 16.73 0.61 1.88
CA ILE A 624 15.89 1.31 2.83
C ILE A 624 16.79 1.85 3.93
N LEU A 625 17.03 3.16 3.89
CA LEU A 625 17.78 3.85 4.92
C LEU A 625 16.89 4.07 6.13
N ILE A 626 17.35 3.62 7.30
CA ILE A 626 16.69 3.83 8.58
C ILE A 626 17.43 4.97 9.28
N PHE A 627 16.86 6.17 9.20
CA PHE A 627 17.33 7.32 9.95
C PHE A 627 16.67 7.37 11.33
N GLN A 628 17.38 7.91 12.31
CA GLN A 628 16.86 8.25 13.63
C GLN A 628 17.25 9.70 13.94
N LYS A 629 16.29 10.48 14.44
CA LYS A 629 16.58 11.76 15.09
C LYS A 629 16.96 11.49 16.54
#